data_AF-A0A962I229-F1
#
_entry.id   AF-A0A962I229-F1
#
_cell.length_a   1.000
_cell.length_b   1.000
_cell.length_c   1.000
_cell.angle_alpha   90.00
_cell.angle_beta   90.00
_cell.angle_gamma   90.00
#
_symmetry.space_group_name_H-M   'P 1'
#
loop_
_entity.id
_entity.type
_entity.pdbx_description
1 polymer ?
#
loop_
_entity_poly.entity_id
_entity_poly.type
_entity_poly.pdbx_seq_one_letter_code
_entity_poly.pdbx_strand_id
1 'polypeptide(L)'
;MNADDRNPPEISPDTGTEPAASPAQAITLIEAVTQALAYEMARDESVVVLGEDVGINGGVFRATVGLQERFGDWRVLDTPLDETTIAGLTVGLAAQGMRPVAE
;
A
#
# COMPACT_ATOMS: atom_id res chain seq x y z
N MET A 1 -4.55 56.33 41.49
CA MET A 1 -4.12 54.99 41.05
C MET A 1 -5.37 54.24 40.66
N ASN A 2 -5.69 54.19 39.37
CA ASN A 2 -6.88 53.49 38.88
C ASN A 2 -6.50 52.04 38.59
N ALA A 3 -7.40 51.12 38.94
CA ALA A 3 -7.16 49.67 38.88
C ALA A 3 -7.24 49.07 37.45
N ASP A 4 -7.20 49.91 36.41
CA ASP A 4 -7.51 49.55 35.01
C ASP A 4 -6.29 49.19 34.15
N ASP A 5 -5.06 49.40 34.63
CA ASP A 5 -3.81 49.15 33.86
C ASP A 5 -3.33 47.68 33.89
N ARG A 6 -4.21 46.70 34.15
CA ARG A 6 -3.84 45.28 34.32
C ARG A 6 -4.23 44.34 33.19
N ASN A 7 -4.53 44.83 31.98
CA ASN A 7 -4.79 43.92 30.86
C ASN A 7 -3.54 43.77 29.96
N PRO A 8 -2.93 42.58 29.85
CA PRO A 8 -1.86 42.34 28.87
C PRO A 8 -2.41 42.46 27.44
N PRO A 9 -1.57 42.78 26.43
CA PRO A 9 -2.00 42.81 25.04
C PRO A 9 -2.53 41.44 24.63
N GLU A 10 -3.73 41.38 24.05
CA GLU A 10 -4.28 40.15 23.48
C GLU A 10 -3.33 39.62 22.40
N ILE A 11 -2.83 38.40 22.61
CA ILE A 11 -2.13 37.66 21.57
C ILE A 11 -3.20 37.17 20.60
N SER A 12 -3.37 37.84 19.47
CA SER A 12 -4.20 37.31 18.39
C SER A 12 -3.61 35.97 17.93
N PRO A 13 -4.40 34.90 17.82
CA PRO A 13 -3.92 33.67 17.23
C PRO A 13 -3.50 33.96 15.79
N ASP A 14 -2.26 33.61 15.46
CA ASP A 14 -1.81 33.54 14.08
C ASP A 14 -2.72 32.53 13.36
N THR A 15 -3.76 33.02 12.69
CA THR A 15 -4.60 32.22 11.80
C THR A 15 -3.83 31.97 10.51
N GLY A 16 -2.70 31.29 10.63
CA GLY A 16 -2.05 30.60 9.54
C GLY A 16 -3.06 29.62 8.98
N THR A 17 -3.74 30.02 7.91
CA THR A 17 -4.59 29.12 7.15
C THR A 17 -3.65 28.22 6.37
N GLU A 18 -3.17 27.15 7.00
CA GLU A 18 -2.63 26.03 6.26
C GLU A 18 -3.75 25.51 5.35
N PRO A 19 -3.53 25.40 4.02
CA PRO A 19 -4.56 24.90 3.12
C PRO A 19 -4.92 23.48 3.57
N ALA A 20 -6.17 23.29 3.98
CA ALA A 20 -6.70 21.99 4.33
C ALA A 20 -6.52 21.05 3.13
N ALA A 21 -5.65 20.05 3.28
CA ALA A 21 -5.47 19.01 2.28
C ALA A 21 -6.84 18.43 1.92
N SER A 22 -7.18 18.38 0.63
CA SER A 22 -8.45 17.81 0.19
C SER A 22 -8.62 16.41 0.77
N PRO A 23 -9.80 16.05 1.31
CA PRO A 23 -9.97 14.75 1.94
C PRO A 23 -9.69 13.67 0.89
N ALA A 24 -8.67 12.85 1.15
CA ALA A 24 -8.38 11.69 0.33
C ALA A 24 -9.66 10.85 0.22
N GLN A 25 -9.98 10.41 -1.00
CA GLN A 25 -11.17 9.59 -1.23
C GLN A 25 -11.09 8.34 -0.35
N ALA A 26 -12.11 8.10 0.45
CA ALA A 26 -12.15 6.93 1.32
C ALA A 26 -12.14 5.66 0.46
N ILE A 27 -11.21 4.75 0.78
CA ILE A 27 -11.07 3.44 0.17
C ILE A 27 -11.17 2.37 1.24
N THR A 28 -11.60 1.17 0.85
CA THR A 28 -11.58 -0.02 1.68
C THR A 28 -10.15 -0.49 1.93
N LEU A 29 -9.96 -1.32 2.96
CA LEU A 29 -8.64 -1.90 3.25
C LEU A 29 -8.11 -2.73 2.07
N ILE A 30 -8.99 -3.49 1.42
CA ILE A 30 -8.57 -4.34 0.30
C ILE A 30 -8.13 -3.52 -0.91
N GLU A 31 -8.86 -2.43 -1.22
CA GLU A 31 -8.45 -1.50 -2.27
C GLU A 31 -7.11 -0.84 -1.93
N ALA A 32 -6.87 -0.50 -0.66
CA ALA A 32 -5.59 0.04 -0.22
C ALA A 32 -4.44 -0.97 -0.41
N VAL A 33 -4.66 -2.25 -0.12
CA VAL A 33 -3.68 -3.33 -0.37
C VAL A 33 -3.39 -3.46 -1.87
N THR A 34 -4.42 -3.55 -2.72
CA THR A 34 -4.24 -3.63 -4.17
C THR A 34 -3.51 -2.42 -4.72
N GLN A 35 -3.84 -1.21 -4.26
CA GLN A 35 -3.16 0.02 -4.67
C GLN A 35 -1.69 0.04 -4.22
N ALA A 36 -1.39 -0.42 -3.01
CA ALA A 36 -0.02 -0.49 -2.51
C ALA A 36 0.84 -1.47 -3.33
N LEU A 37 0.31 -2.67 -3.61
CA LEU A 37 0.98 -3.66 -4.48
C LEU A 37 1.20 -3.09 -5.88
N ALA A 38 0.17 -2.52 -6.49
CA ALA A 38 0.25 -1.96 -7.83
C ALA A 38 1.23 -0.78 -7.92
N TYR A 39 1.32 0.04 -6.87
CA TYR A 39 2.27 1.14 -6.80
C TYR A 39 3.72 0.63 -6.81
N GLU A 40 4.04 -0.32 -5.93
CA GLU A 40 5.40 -0.86 -5.84
C GLU A 40 5.78 -1.67 -7.09
N MET A 41 4.86 -2.48 -7.63
CA MET A 41 5.10 -3.26 -8.85
C MET A 41 5.36 -2.39 -10.08
N ALA A 42 4.71 -1.22 -10.17
CA ALA A 42 4.96 -0.26 -11.25
C ALA A 42 6.29 0.48 -11.10
N ARG A 43 6.78 0.63 -9.86
CA ARG A 43 8.03 1.33 -9.54
C ARG A 43 9.26 0.43 -9.67
N ASP A 44 9.11 -0.85 -9.35
CA ASP A 44 10.21 -1.80 -9.26
C ASP A 44 9.86 -3.11 -9.98
N GLU A 45 10.61 -3.40 -11.05
CA GLU A 45 10.41 -4.59 -11.87
C GLU A 45 10.76 -5.90 -11.13
N SER A 46 11.54 -5.83 -10.04
CA SER A 46 11.91 -6.99 -9.23
C SER A 46 10.78 -7.45 -8.28
N VAL A 47 9.72 -6.66 -8.10
CA VAL A 47 8.60 -7.01 -7.21
C VAL A 47 7.68 -8.02 -7.89
N VAL A 48 7.51 -9.19 -7.30
CA VAL A 48 6.59 -10.22 -7.82
C VAL A 48 5.59 -10.61 -6.74
N VAL A 49 4.36 -10.92 -7.12
CA VAL A 49 3.34 -11.46 -6.22
C VAL A 49 3.18 -12.94 -6.53
N LEU A 50 3.19 -13.79 -5.51
CA LEU A 50 2.95 -15.22 -5.67
C LEU A 50 2.08 -15.76 -4.54
N GLY A 51 1.31 -16.79 -4.82
CA GLY A 51 0.44 -17.44 -3.84
C GLY A 51 -0.68 -18.20 -4.53
N GLU A 52 -1.64 -18.67 -3.74
CA GLU A 52 -2.81 -19.37 -4.27
C GLU A 52 -3.87 -18.38 -4.74
N ASP A 53 -4.44 -18.62 -5.93
CA ASP A 53 -5.50 -17.80 -6.54
C ASP A 53 -5.15 -16.31 -6.77
N VAL A 54 -3.90 -15.88 -6.57
CA VAL A 54 -3.48 -14.48 -6.70
C VAL A 54 -3.48 -13.97 -8.14
N GLY A 55 -3.45 -14.87 -9.13
CA GLY A 55 -3.37 -14.57 -10.56
C GLY A 55 -4.67 -14.00 -11.15
N ILE A 56 -5.27 -14.73 -12.09
CA ILE A 56 -6.49 -14.29 -12.79
C ILE A 56 -7.65 -14.05 -11.82
N ASN A 57 -7.76 -14.88 -10.77
CA ASN A 57 -8.83 -14.80 -9.78
C ASN A 57 -8.72 -13.53 -8.91
N GLY A 58 -7.50 -13.01 -8.71
CA GLY A 58 -7.22 -11.81 -7.93
C GLY A 58 -7.22 -12.04 -6.41
N GLY A 59 -7.10 -13.29 -5.97
CA GLY A 59 -7.18 -13.73 -4.58
C GLY A 59 -8.61 -13.93 -4.10
N VAL A 60 -8.80 -14.76 -3.07
CA VAL A 60 -10.12 -15.06 -2.49
C VAL A 60 -10.80 -13.78 -1.96
N PHE A 61 -10.01 -12.87 -1.40
CA PHE A 61 -10.46 -11.57 -0.90
C PHE A 61 -10.37 -10.43 -1.91
N ARG A 62 -9.91 -10.69 -3.15
CA ARG A 62 -9.69 -9.67 -4.20
C ARG A 62 -8.54 -8.70 -3.92
N ALA A 63 -7.51 -9.13 -3.19
CA ALA A 63 -6.33 -8.32 -2.86
C ALA A 63 -5.45 -8.01 -4.09
N THR A 64 -5.44 -8.88 -5.10
CA THR A 64 -4.56 -8.79 -6.27
C THR A 64 -5.35 -8.64 -7.57
N VAL A 65 -6.62 -8.27 -7.49
CA VAL A 65 -7.51 -8.13 -8.65
C VAL A 65 -6.93 -7.18 -9.70
N GLY A 66 -6.88 -7.62 -10.96
CA GLY A 66 -6.37 -6.84 -12.09
C GLY A 66 -4.85 -6.66 -12.14
N LEU A 67 -4.10 -7.15 -11.15
CA LEU A 67 -2.63 -7.00 -11.16
C LEU A 67 -1.99 -7.86 -12.25
N GLN A 68 -2.44 -9.11 -12.45
CA GLN A 68 -1.87 -9.97 -13.49
C GLN A 68 -2.14 -9.42 -14.90
N GLU A 69 -3.35 -8.91 -15.17
CA GLU A 69 -3.67 -8.25 -16.44
C GLU A 69 -2.75 -7.04 -16.70
N ARG A 70 -2.42 -6.28 -15.65
CA ARG A 70 -1.59 -5.08 -15.74
C ARG A 70 -0.10 -5.36 -15.85
N PHE A 71 0.42 -6.35 -15.12
CA PHE A 71 1.86 -6.57 -14.96
C PHE A 71 2.38 -7.87 -15.59
N GLY A 72 1.49 -8.74 -16.06
CA GLY A 72 1.82 -10.01 -16.69
C GLY A 72 1.84 -11.20 -15.72
N ASP A 73 1.69 -12.39 -16.29
CA ASP A 73 1.72 -13.69 -15.63
C ASP A 73 3.06 -13.98 -14.93
N TRP A 74 4.17 -13.44 -15.44
CA TRP A 74 5.49 -13.55 -14.80
C TRP A 74 5.66 -12.71 -13.53
N ARG A 75 4.76 -11.75 -13.27
CA ARG A 75 4.84 -10.83 -12.12
C ARG A 75 3.77 -11.10 -11.06
N VAL A 76 2.71 -11.84 -11.40
CA VAL A 76 1.64 -12.26 -10.49
C VAL A 76 1.35 -13.74 -10.77
N LEU A 77 1.85 -14.63 -9.91
CA LEU A 77 1.95 -16.06 -10.19
C LEU A 77 1.09 -16.90 -9.26
N ASP A 78 0.23 -17.75 -9.83
CA ASP A 78 -0.44 -18.80 -9.07
C ASP A 78 0.55 -19.92 -8.74
N THR A 79 0.55 -20.37 -7.48
CA THR A 79 1.36 -21.50 -7.01
C THR A 79 0.51 -22.76 -6.82
N PRO A 80 1.12 -23.95 -6.70
CA PRO A 80 0.44 -25.12 -6.14
C PRO A 80 -0.09 -24.86 -4.72
N LEU A 81 -1.08 -25.64 -4.31
CA LEU A 81 -1.63 -25.72 -2.95
C LEU A 81 -0.62 -26.37 -1.99
N ASP A 82 0.46 -25.66 -1.69
CA ASP A 82 1.53 -26.06 -0.76
C ASP A 82 2.28 -24.84 -0.23
N GLU A 83 2.00 -24.47 1.01
CA GLU A 83 2.56 -23.31 1.68
C GLU A 83 4.07 -23.44 1.90
N THR A 84 4.59 -24.67 2.00
CA THR A 84 6.03 -24.91 2.10
C THR A 84 6.72 -24.54 0.79
N THR A 85 6.10 -24.85 -0.33
CA THR A 85 6.57 -24.45 -1.66
C THR A 85 6.52 -22.93 -1.82
N ILE A 86 5.42 -22.27 -1.41
CA ILE A 86 5.31 -20.79 -1.45
C ILE A 86 6.43 -20.13 -0.65
N ALA A 87 6.65 -20.60 0.59
CA ALA A 87 7.71 -20.09 1.45
C ALA A 87 9.12 -20.32 0.84
N GLY A 88 9.38 -21.52 0.34
CA GLY A 88 10.66 -21.86 -0.28
C GLY A 88 10.97 -21.04 -1.53
N LEU A 89 9.99 -20.88 -2.42
CA LEU A 89 10.10 -20.03 -3.62
C LEU A 89 10.36 -18.58 -3.25
N THR A 90 9.63 -18.05 -2.28
CA THR A 90 9.79 -16.67 -1.79
C THR A 90 11.21 -16.43 -1.29
N VAL A 91 11.75 -17.33 -0.47
CA VAL A 91 13.14 -17.21 0.03
C VAL A 91 14.15 -17.31 -1.11
N GLY A 92 13.97 -18.26 -2.04
CA GLY A 92 14.87 -18.43 -3.19
C GLY A 92 14.89 -17.22 -4.12
N LEU A 93 13.72 -16.66 -4.44
CA LEU A 93 13.56 -15.46 -5.25
C LEU A 93 14.21 -14.25 -4.57
N ALA A 94 13.96 -14.06 -3.28
CA ALA A 94 14.59 -12.99 -2.51
C ALA A 94 16.12 -13.11 -2.47
N ALA A 95 16.64 -14.32 -2.31
CA ALA A 95 18.08 -14.58 -2.34
C ALA A 95 18.73 -14.28 -3.71
N GLN A 96 17.95 -14.33 -4.80
CA GLN A 96 18.37 -13.96 -6.16
C GLN A 96 18.14 -12.48 -6.50
N GLY A 97 17.74 -11.66 -5.53
CA GLY A 97 17.57 -10.21 -5.70
C GLY A 97 16.18 -9.78 -6.20
N MET A 98 15.22 -10.71 -6.27
CA MET A 98 13.82 -10.36 -6.46
C MET A 98 13.20 -9.84 -5.15
N ARG A 99 12.05 -9.19 -5.25
CA ARG A 99 11.28 -8.68 -4.10
C ARG A 99 9.91 -9.37 -4.05
N PRO A 100 9.85 -10.66 -3.69
CA PRO A 100 8.60 -11.39 -3.67
C PRO A 100 7.67 -10.93 -2.54
N VAL A 101 6.38 -10.83 -2.85
CA VAL A 101 5.28 -10.63 -1.91
C VAL A 101 4.41 -11.89 -1.98
N ALA A 102 4.53 -12.74 -0.96
CA ALA A 102 3.77 -13.98 -0.86
C ALA A 102 2.41 -13.73 -0.19
N GLU A 103 1.35 -14.32 -0.75
CA GLU A 103 0.05 -14.52 -0.08
C GLU A 103 -0.03 -15.95 0.49
#